data_AF-T0SBI2-F1
#
_entry.id   AF-T0SBI2-F1
#
_cell.length_a   1.000
_cell.length_b   1.000
_cell.length_c   1.000
_cell.angle_alpha   90.00
_cell.angle_beta   90.00
_cell.angle_gamma   90.00
#
_symmetry.space_group_name_H-M   'P 1'
#
loop_
_entity.id
_entity.type
_entity.pdbx_description
1 polymer ?
#
loop_
_entity_poly.entity_id
_entity_poly.type
_entity_poly.pdbx_seq_one_letter_code
_entity_poly.pdbx_strand_id
1 'polypeptide(L)'
;GYVIDYTITPASMADSSMTEEVLSQFGTPTVLGDMGYLGQSLHDRLELKGIDLMTPVRKNMKQKKILFPNFSKRRKVIERVFSFLYKSRS
;
A
#
# COMPACT_ATOMS: atom_id res chain seq x y z
N GLY A 1 -15.08 2.67 3.47
CA GLY A 1 -13.94 3.13 2.66
C GLY A 1 -14.48 3.40 1.27
N TYR A 2 -14.01 4.46 0.63
CA TYR A 2 -14.38 4.82 -0.73
C TYR A 2 -13.15 4.64 -1.62
N VAL A 3 -13.34 4.11 -2.84
CA VAL A 3 -12.26 4.05 -3.83
C VAL A 3 -12.13 5.45 -4.42
N ILE A 4 -10.95 6.04 -4.28
CA ILE A 4 -10.67 7.40 -4.77
C ILE A 4 -10.08 7.39 -6.18
N ASP A 5 -9.35 6.33 -6.54
CA ASP A 5 -8.67 6.19 -7.82
C ASP A 5 -8.25 4.73 -8.08
N TYR A 6 -8.03 4.39 -9.35
CA TYR A 6 -7.43 3.12 -9.76
C TYR A 6 -6.64 3.28 -11.06
N THR A 7 -5.50 2.59 -11.16
CA THR A 7 -4.66 2.56 -12.36
C THR A 7 -4.43 1.12 -12.80
N ILE A 8 -4.53 0.85 -14.10
CA ILE A 8 -4.19 -0.45 -14.70
C ILE A 8 -2.84 -0.31 -15.39
N THR A 9 -1.86 -1.11 -14.96
CA THR A 9 -0.50 -1.07 -15.49
C THR A 9 -0.33 -2.12 -16.60
N PRO A 10 0.44 -1.84 -17.66
CA PRO A 10 0.87 -2.86 -18.61
C PRO A 10 1.63 -3.97 -17.88
N ALA A 11 1.48 -5.23 -18.31
CA ALA A 11 2.12 -6.39 -17.67
C ALA A 11 3.67 -6.34 -17.66
N SER A 12 4.28 -5.46 -18.47
CA SER A 12 5.72 -5.24 -18.56
C SER A 12 6.26 -4.22 -17.54
N MET A 13 5.40 -3.50 -16.83
CA MET A 13 5.79 -2.48 -15.84
C MET A 13 5.73 -3.03 -14.43
N ALA A 14 6.77 -2.77 -13.64
CA ALA A 14 6.80 -3.16 -12.23
C ALA A 14 5.87 -2.27 -11.39
N ASP A 15 5.02 -2.89 -10.56
CA ASP A 15 4.06 -2.21 -9.68
C ASP A 15 4.71 -1.16 -8.77
N SER A 16 5.96 -1.38 -8.35
CA SER A 16 6.73 -0.45 -7.50
C SER A 16 7.09 0.86 -8.20
N SER A 17 7.17 0.89 -9.53
CA SER A 17 7.43 2.12 -10.28
C SER A 17 6.16 2.96 -10.38
N MET A 18 5.03 2.32 -10.64
CA MET A 18 3.73 2.99 -10.76
C MET A 18 3.19 3.48 -9.42
N THR A 19 3.49 2.75 -8.33
CA THR A 19 3.14 3.18 -6.97
C THR A 19 3.72 4.56 -6.65
N GLU A 20 4.95 4.83 -7.09
CA GLU A 20 5.60 6.10 -6.83
C GLU A 20 4.93 7.26 -7.57
N GLU A 21 4.52 7.05 -8.83
CA GLU A 21 3.82 8.05 -9.64
C GLU A 21 2.43 8.34 -9.08
N VAL A 22 1.64 7.31 -8.83
CA VAL A 22 0.28 7.43 -8.29
C VAL A 22 0.34 8.15 -6.95
N LEU A 23 1.17 7.69 -6.01
CA LEU A 23 1.23 8.29 -4.69
C LEU A 23 1.79 9.72 -4.70
N SER A 24 2.64 10.09 -5.65
CA SER A 24 3.12 11.47 -5.78
C SER A 24 2.02 12.47 -6.15
N GLN A 25 0.94 12.01 -6.80
CA GLN A 25 -0.22 12.83 -7.13
C GLN A 25 -1.16 12.99 -5.93
N PHE A 26 -1.05 12.12 -4.92
CA PHE A 26 -1.83 12.20 -3.69
C PHE A 26 -0.99 12.82 -2.57
N GLY A 27 -1.37 14.01 -2.10
CA GLY A 27 -0.72 14.71 -0.97
C GLY A 27 -0.92 14.04 0.40
N THR A 28 -1.18 12.73 0.44
CA THR A 28 -1.33 11.97 1.68
C THR A 28 0.03 11.57 2.24
N PRO A 29 0.37 11.99 3.47
CA PRO A 29 1.68 11.73 4.07
C PRO A 29 1.87 10.28 4.51
N THR A 30 0.82 9.45 4.54
CA THR A 30 0.90 8.06 4.99
C THR A 30 0.04 7.14 4.13
N VAL A 31 0.64 6.04 3.67
CA VAL A 31 0.04 5.08 2.75
C VAL A 31 0.13 3.67 3.32
N LEU A 32 -0.95 2.89 3.23
CA LEU A 32 -0.96 1.48 3.64
C LEU A 32 -0.80 0.57 2.41
N GLY A 33 0.36 -0.07 2.27
CA GLY A 33 0.66 -1.06 1.24
C GLY A 33 0.57 -2.50 1.75
N ASP A 34 0.53 -3.48 0.84
CA ASP A 34 0.64 -4.91 1.17
C ASP A 34 2.11 -5.39 1.20
N MET A 35 2.34 -6.65 1.56
CA MET A 35 3.67 -7.27 1.64
C MET A 35 4.44 -7.30 0.31
N GLY A 36 3.76 -7.14 -0.84
CA GLY A 36 4.42 -6.97 -2.14
C GLY A 36 5.25 -5.68 -2.25
N TYR A 37 5.01 -4.71 -1.37
CA TYR A 37 5.68 -3.41 -1.37
C TYR A 37 6.79 -3.29 -0.33
N LEU A 38 7.22 -4.39 0.29
CA LEU A 38 8.28 -4.45 1.32
C LEU A 38 9.69 -4.06 0.83
N GLY A 39 9.86 -3.74 -0.44
CA GLY A 39 11.18 -3.44 -1.02
C GLY A 39 11.76 -2.13 -0.45
N GLN A 40 12.94 -2.22 0.18
CA GLN A 40 13.58 -1.06 0.81
C GLN A 40 13.78 0.13 -0.16
N SER A 41 14.17 -0.14 -1.40
CA SER A 41 14.34 0.90 -2.42
C SER A 41 13.05 1.65 -2.78
N LEU A 42 11.88 1.04 -2.58
CA LEU A 42 10.60 1.74 -2.73
C LEU A 42 10.34 2.66 -1.53
N HIS A 43 10.58 2.15 -0.31
CA HIS A 43 10.45 2.96 0.90
C HIS A 43 11.36 4.19 0.87
N ASP A 44 12.64 4.01 0.53
CA ASP A 44 13.62 5.11 0.49
C ASP A 44 13.19 6.20 -0.51
N ARG A 45 12.70 5.82 -1.70
CA ARG A 45 12.21 6.76 -2.72
C ARG A 45 10.95 7.50 -2.29
N LEU A 46 10.03 6.83 -1.61
CA LEU A 46 8.80 7.45 -1.12
C LEU A 46 9.06 8.37 0.07
N GLU A 47 10.01 8.03 0.95
CA GLU A 47 10.43 8.87 2.06
C GLU A 47 11.05 10.19 1.56
N LEU A 48 11.86 10.15 0.49
CA LEU A 48 12.37 11.35 -0.17
C LEU A 48 11.25 12.27 -0.71
N LYS A 49 10.07 11.73 -1.00
CA LYS A 49 8.88 12.46 -1.43
C LYS A 49 7.98 12.87 -0.27
N GLY A 50 8.37 12.60 0.98
CA GLY A 50 7.58 12.88 2.18
C GLY A 50 6.40 11.93 2.39
N ILE A 51 6.43 10.75 1.77
CA ILE A 51 5.36 9.75 1.83
C ILE A 51 5.83 8.58 2.70
N ASP A 52 5.16 8.38 3.83
CA ASP A 52 5.39 7.23 4.70
C ASP A 52 4.62 6.01 4.18
N LEU A 53 5.31 5.12 3.47
CA LEU A 53 4.76 3.84 3.06
C LEU A 53 4.84 2.84 4.20
N MET A 54 3.67 2.36 4.61
CA MET A 54 3.52 1.37 5.66
C MET A 54 3.11 0.02 5.09
N THR A 55 3.91 -1.00 5.35
CA THR A 55 3.61 -2.38 4.93
C THR A 55 3.53 -3.33 6.14
N PRO A 56 2.73 -4.40 6.08
CA PRO A 56 2.80 -5.48 7.06
C PRO A 56 4.20 -6.09 7.06
N VAL A 57 4.76 -6.35 8.24
CA VAL A 57 6.04 -7.05 8.37
C VAL A 57 5.86 -8.56 8.28
N ARG A 58 6.83 -9.27 7.67
CA ARG A 58 6.86 -10.74 7.73
C ARG A 58 7.09 -11.17 9.18
N LYS A 59 6.48 -12.29 9.60
CA LYS A 59 6.64 -12.86 10.96
C LYS A 59 8.10 -13.05 11.39
N ASN A 60 9.02 -13.24 10.42
CA ASN A 60 10.43 -13.53 10.66
C ASN A 60 11.35 -12.29 10.58
N MET A 61 10.83 -11.07 10.42
CA MET A 61 11.65 -9.85 10.41
C MET A 61 11.97 -9.37 11.83
N LYS A 62 13.25 -9.03 12.07
CA LYS A 62 13.77 -8.63 13.38
C LYS A 62 13.32 -7.24 13.86
N GLN A 63 12.83 -6.37 12.99
CA GLN A 63 12.33 -5.05 13.38
C GLN A 63 10.80 -5.00 13.29
N LYS A 64 10.17 -4.95 14.47
CA LYS A 64 8.75 -4.67 14.64
C LYS A 64 8.58 -3.18 14.94
N LYS A 65 8.29 -2.40 13.92
CA LYS A 65 7.60 -1.11 14.09
C LYS A 65 6.28 -1.19 13.33
N ILE A 66 5.29 -1.85 13.94
CA ILE A 66 3.91 -1.55 13.56
C ILE A 66 3.65 -0.18 14.19
N LEU A 67 3.90 0.89 13.43
CA LEU A 67 3.92 2.27 13.94
C LEU A 67 2.52 2.78 14.32
N PHE A 68 1.45 2.02 14.04
CA PHE A 68 0.08 2.48 14.18
C PHE A 68 -0.80 1.55 15.03
N PRO A 69 -1.49 2.07 16.06
CA PRO A 69 -2.51 1.34 16.78
C PRO A 69 -3.60 0.85 15.82
N ASN A 70 -4.07 -0.39 16.00
CA ASN A 70 -5.17 -0.98 15.23
C ASN A 70 -4.90 -1.21 13.72
N PHE A 71 -3.64 -1.31 13.27
CA PHE A 71 -3.28 -1.64 11.87
C PHE A 71 -4.12 -2.80 11.30
N SER A 72 -4.23 -3.91 12.05
CA SER A 72 -5.02 -5.08 11.64
C SER A 72 -6.51 -4.79 11.45
N LYS A 73 -7.09 -3.86 12.23
CA LYS A 73 -8.51 -3.48 12.06
C LYS A 73 -8.69 -2.64 10.80
N ARG A 74 -7.79 -1.68 10.54
CA ARG A 74 -7.83 -0.86 9.32
C ARG A 74 -7.60 -1.69 8.05
N ARG A 75 -6.64 -2.62 8.09
CA ARG A 75 -6.40 -3.60 7.02
C ARG A 75 -7.67 -4.40 6.69
N LYS A 76 -8.36 -4.94 7.70
CA LYS A 76 -9.62 -5.69 7.50
C LYS A 76 -10.70 -4.88 6.78
N VAL A 77 -10.78 -3.56 7.01
CA VAL A 77 -11.74 -2.71 6.30
C VAL A 77 -11.41 -2.63 4.81
N ILE A 78 -10.13 -2.47 4.47
CA ILE A 78 -9.65 -2.42 3.08
C ILE A 78 -9.89 -3.76 2.37
N GLU A 79 -9.49 -4.87 3.00
CA GLU A 79 -9.71 -6.22 2.46
C GLU A 79 -11.20 -6.52 2.23
N ARG A 80 -12.09 -6.06 3.13
CA ARG A 80 -13.53 -6.23 2.97
C ARG A 80 -14.08 -5.44 1.78
N VAL A 81 -13.60 -4.21 1.56
CA VAL A 81 -13.98 -3.41 0.38
C VAL A 81 -13.53 -4.11 -0.90
N PHE A 82 -12.29 -4.60 -0.97
CA PHE A 82 -11.84 -5.39 -2.13
C PHE A 82 -12.67 -6.65 -2.34
N SER A 83 -12.94 -7.43 -1.28
CA SER A 83 -13.76 -8.64 -1.38
C SER A 83 -15.16 -8.36 -1.92
N PHE A 84 -15.76 -7.22 -1.55
CA PHE A 84 -17.04 -6.80 -2.11
C PHE A 84 -16.93 -6.51 -3.61
N LEU A 85 -15.89 -5.79 -4.05
CA LEU A 85 -15.67 -5.49 -5.46
C LEU A 85 -15.48 -6.77 -6.30
N TYR A 86 -14.72 -7.74 -5.81
CA TYR A 86 -14.57 -9.03 -6.49
C TYR A 86 -15.88 -9.82 -6.55
N LYS A 87 -16.66 -9.83 -5.47
CA LYS A 87 -17.95 -10.54 -5.42
C LYS A 87 -19.04 -9.90 -6.28
N SER A 88 -19.01 -8.58 -6.46
CA SER A 88 -19.99 -7.87 -7.30
C SER A 88 -19.81 -8.10 -8.81
N ARG A 89 -18.72 -8.76 -9.22
CA ARG A 89 -18.43 -9.14 -10.61
C ARG A 89 -18.81 -10.59 -10.94
N SER A 90 -19.36 -11.34 -9.98
CA SER A 90 -19.91 -12.71 -10.15
C SER A 90 -21.42 -12.65 -10.19
#